data_AF-A0A8S3ZRI0-F1
#
_entry.id   AF-A0A8S3ZRI0-F1
#
_cell.length_a   1.000
_cell.length_b   1.000
_cell.length_c   1.000
_cell.angle_alpha   90.00
_cell.angle_beta   90.00
_cell.angle_gamma   90.00
#
_symmetry.space_group_name_H-M   'P 1'
#
loop_
_entity.id
_entity.type
_entity.pdbx_description
1 polymer ?
#
loop_
_entity_poly.entity_id
_entity_poly.type
_entity_poly.pdbx_seq_one_letter_code
_entity_poly.pdbx_strand_id
1 'polypeptide(L)'
;CKCSRHGTESCNSPTGPCVCKSGTQGAHCDQDVNECPGNPCPAHSTCINTWGSFYCVCWNGSNVDPSGFCNVCPSFMYGDEICNRTCPCSADNTQFCDNVNGICFCKPGWVGRGCSEDRDECRNPRMCPRNSDCINVAGKYLCECHSGYVMNRETNLCE
;
A
#
# COMPACT_ATOMS: atom_id res chain seq x y z
N CYS A 1 45.98 -22.25 -2.83
CA CYS A 1 45.82 -20.78 -2.90
C CYS A 1 45.27 -20.27 -1.60
N LYS A 2 45.65 -19.06 -1.18
CA LYS A 2 45.04 -18.38 -0.04
C LYS A 2 43.80 -17.61 -0.51
N CYS A 3 42.76 -18.31 -0.96
CA CYS A 3 41.52 -17.71 -1.43
C CYS A 3 40.34 -18.22 -0.58
N SER A 4 39.28 -17.43 -0.47
CA SER A 4 38.03 -17.81 0.17
C SER A 4 37.41 -19.02 -0.52
N ARG A 5 37.07 -20.06 0.25
CA ARG A 5 36.46 -21.28 -0.28
C ARG A 5 35.07 -21.02 -0.90
N HIS A 6 34.39 -19.97 -0.43
CA HIS A 6 33.02 -19.68 -0.85
C HIS A 6 32.95 -18.74 -2.05
N GLY A 7 33.83 -17.73 -2.12
CA GLY A 7 33.85 -16.72 -3.18
C GLY A 7 34.78 -17.00 -4.37
N THR A 8 35.60 -18.06 -4.34
CA THR A 8 36.57 -18.30 -5.43
C THR A 8 36.01 -19.22 -6.50
N GLU A 9 36.06 -18.80 -7.76
CA GLU A 9 35.71 -19.59 -8.95
C GLU A 9 36.88 -20.47 -9.38
N SER A 10 38.06 -19.87 -9.54
CA SER A 10 39.29 -20.60 -9.89
C SER A 10 40.53 -19.92 -9.32
N CYS A 11 41.64 -20.65 -9.30
CA CYS A 11 42.92 -20.10 -8.88
C CYS A 11 44.05 -20.60 -9.78
N ASN A 12 44.83 -19.67 -10.31
CA ASN A 12 45.81 -19.94 -11.37
C ASN A 12 47.17 -20.48 -10.88
N SER A 13 47.43 -20.62 -9.57
CA SER A 13 48.64 -21.26 -8.98
C SER A 13 48.58 -21.23 -7.43
N PRO A 14 49.29 -22.11 -6.66
CA PRO A 14 49.37 -22.05 -5.20
C PRO A 14 49.57 -20.67 -4.56
N THR A 15 50.27 -19.76 -5.24
CA THR A 15 50.52 -18.34 -4.86
C THR A 15 49.90 -17.31 -5.82
N GLY A 16 49.16 -17.76 -6.84
CA GLY A 16 48.58 -16.92 -7.88
C GLY A 16 47.33 -16.14 -7.44
N PRO A 17 46.88 -15.17 -8.25
CA PRO A 17 45.67 -14.39 -7.98
C PRO A 17 44.42 -15.27 -8.00
N CYS A 18 43.47 -14.93 -7.13
CA CYS A 18 42.16 -15.59 -7.06
C CYS A 18 41.23 -15.01 -8.14
N VAL A 19 40.50 -15.88 -8.85
CA VAL A 19 39.40 -15.47 -9.71
C VAL A 19 38.12 -15.61 -8.88
N CYS A 20 37.44 -14.49 -8.63
CA CYS A 20 36.25 -14.47 -7.80
C CYS A 20 35.01 -14.83 -8.60
N LYS A 21 34.08 -15.55 -7.97
CA LYS A 21 32.73 -15.78 -8.50
C LYS A 21 32.02 -14.44 -8.62
N SER A 22 31.06 -14.34 -9.55
CA SER A 22 30.08 -13.24 -9.53
C SER A 22 29.47 -13.07 -8.15
N GLY A 23 29.33 -11.82 -7.71
CA GLY A 23 28.86 -11.45 -6.37
C GLY A 23 29.94 -11.40 -5.28
N THR A 24 31.21 -11.72 -5.60
CA THR A 24 32.32 -11.61 -4.63
C THR A 24 33.50 -10.84 -5.20
N GLN A 25 34.26 -10.18 -4.33
CA GLN A 25 35.38 -9.31 -4.69
C GLN A 25 36.52 -9.39 -3.68
N GLY A 26 37.57 -8.60 -3.92
CA GLY A 26 38.78 -8.56 -3.08
C GLY A 26 39.88 -9.50 -3.57
N ALA A 27 41.10 -9.29 -3.09
CA ALA A 27 42.28 -10.07 -3.51
C ALA A 27 42.17 -11.57 -3.18
N HIS A 28 41.35 -11.91 -2.20
CA HIS A 28 41.12 -13.28 -1.74
C HIS A 28 39.68 -13.75 -1.92
N CYS A 29 38.83 -13.00 -2.66
CA CYS A 29 37.40 -13.30 -2.84
C CYS A 29 36.63 -13.47 -1.52
N ASP A 30 37.07 -12.73 -0.52
CA ASP A 30 36.62 -12.72 0.88
C ASP A 30 35.80 -11.47 1.21
N GLN A 31 35.38 -10.74 0.19
CA GLN A 31 34.49 -9.61 0.30
C GLN A 31 33.26 -9.86 -0.57
N ASP A 32 32.13 -9.47 -0.04
CA ASP A 32 30.86 -9.50 -0.74
C ASP A 32 30.71 -8.27 -1.64
N VAL A 33 30.11 -8.44 -2.81
CA VAL A 33 29.68 -7.33 -3.65
C VAL A 33 28.26 -6.99 -3.24
N ASN A 34 28.00 -5.73 -2.87
CA ASN A 34 26.63 -5.31 -2.62
C ASN A 34 25.94 -5.00 -3.96
N GLU A 35 24.99 -5.83 -4.41
CA GLU A 35 24.29 -5.61 -5.68
C GLU A 35 23.10 -4.64 -5.60
N CYS A 36 22.66 -4.27 -4.40
CA CYS A 36 21.50 -3.40 -4.21
C CYS A 36 21.68 -1.92 -4.66
N PRO A 37 22.87 -1.31 -4.67
CA PRO A 37 23.10 0.01 -5.25
C PRO A 37 22.80 0.00 -6.75
N GLY A 38 21.61 0.48 -7.12
CA GLY A 38 21.11 0.43 -8.51
C GLY A 38 19.67 -0.06 -8.63
N ASN A 39 19.06 -0.51 -7.52
CA ASN A 39 17.70 -1.05 -7.49
C ASN A 39 17.49 -2.14 -8.56
N PRO A 40 18.26 -3.24 -8.50
CA PRO A 40 18.17 -4.31 -9.50
C PRO A 40 16.84 -5.08 -9.44
N CYS A 41 16.05 -4.86 -8.38
CA CYS A 41 14.80 -5.55 -8.14
C CYS A 41 13.61 -4.92 -8.88
N PRO A 42 12.55 -5.69 -9.16
CA PRO A 42 11.32 -5.18 -9.76
C PRO A 42 10.68 -4.04 -8.98
N ALA A 43 9.75 -3.31 -9.61
CA ALA A 43 8.89 -2.38 -8.90
C ALA A 43 8.18 -3.06 -7.71
N HIS A 44 7.87 -2.29 -6.67
CA HIS A 44 7.20 -2.78 -5.46
C HIS A 44 7.97 -3.86 -4.68
N SER A 45 9.31 -3.79 -4.71
CA SER A 45 10.16 -4.72 -3.97
C SER A 45 11.39 -4.04 -3.38
N THR A 46 11.99 -4.70 -2.38
CA THR A 46 13.19 -4.28 -1.68
C THR A 46 14.30 -5.28 -1.98
N CYS A 47 15.48 -4.77 -2.38
CA CYS A 47 16.67 -5.58 -2.55
C CYS A 47 17.28 -5.92 -1.20
N ILE A 48 17.58 -7.20 -0.98
CA ILE A 48 18.30 -7.72 0.17
C ILE A 48 19.61 -8.33 -0.33
N ASN A 49 20.71 -7.70 0.07
CA ASN A 49 22.06 -8.16 -0.24
C ASN A 49 22.40 -9.41 0.58
N THR A 50 23.03 -10.40 -0.05
CA THR A 50 23.46 -11.65 0.59
C THR A 50 24.85 -12.03 0.12
N TRP A 51 25.51 -12.97 0.81
CA TRP A 51 26.86 -13.34 0.43
C TRP A 51 26.91 -13.99 -0.97
N GLY A 52 27.52 -13.31 -1.94
CA GLY A 52 27.68 -13.77 -3.32
C GLY A 52 26.43 -13.65 -4.19
N SER A 53 25.37 -12.96 -3.74
CA SER A 53 24.13 -12.75 -4.48
C SER A 53 23.24 -11.71 -3.80
N PHE A 54 22.10 -11.39 -4.40
CA PHE A 54 21.00 -10.70 -3.75
C PHE A 54 19.68 -11.43 -4.00
N TYR A 55 18.65 -11.06 -3.26
CA TYR A 55 17.27 -11.44 -3.57
C TYR A 55 16.32 -10.27 -3.34
N CYS A 56 15.15 -10.33 -3.98
CA CYS A 56 14.14 -9.29 -3.91
C CYS A 56 12.97 -9.76 -3.08
N VAL A 57 12.47 -8.90 -2.19
CA VAL A 57 11.29 -9.16 -1.36
C VAL A 57 10.22 -8.14 -1.72
N CYS A 58 9.01 -8.60 -2.05
CA CYS A 58 7.91 -7.68 -2.32
C CYS A 58 7.57 -6.83 -1.09
N TRP A 59 7.12 -5.59 -1.31
CA TRP A 59 6.59 -4.78 -0.22
C TRP A 59 5.33 -5.42 0.38
N ASN A 60 5.05 -5.10 1.64
CA ASN A 60 3.81 -5.52 2.29
C ASN A 60 2.60 -5.09 1.45
N GLY A 61 1.58 -5.94 1.43
CA GLY A 61 0.41 -5.74 0.57
C GLY A 61 0.68 -5.92 -0.92
N SER A 62 1.70 -6.70 -1.28
CA SER A 62 1.97 -7.13 -2.65
C SER A 62 2.23 -8.64 -2.70
N ASN A 63 1.89 -9.29 -3.80
CA ASN A 63 2.18 -10.70 -4.06
C ASN A 63 3.14 -10.88 -5.23
N VAL A 64 3.86 -12.01 -5.21
CA VAL A 64 4.65 -12.47 -6.35
C VAL A 64 3.72 -13.09 -7.39
N ASP A 65 3.86 -12.70 -8.66
CA ASP A 65 3.14 -13.31 -9.77
C ASP A 65 3.87 -14.55 -10.33
N PRO A 66 3.27 -15.32 -11.26
CA PRO A 66 3.92 -16.49 -11.85
C PRO A 66 5.23 -16.20 -12.60
N SER A 67 5.50 -14.94 -12.95
CA SER A 67 6.71 -14.49 -13.63
C SER A 67 7.80 -14.00 -12.66
N GLY A 68 7.52 -13.98 -11.35
CA GLY A 68 8.44 -13.52 -10.31
C GLY A 68 8.40 -12.01 -10.05
N PHE A 69 7.41 -11.28 -10.57
CA PHE A 69 7.25 -9.84 -10.33
C PHE A 69 6.32 -9.56 -9.15
N CYS A 70 6.59 -8.48 -8.43
CA CYS A 70 5.77 -8.02 -7.32
C CYS A 70 4.63 -7.13 -7.82
N ASN A 71 3.39 -7.56 -7.55
CA ASN A 71 2.19 -6.79 -7.87
C ASN A 71 1.44 -6.45 -6.58
N VAL A 72 0.95 -5.21 -6.48
CA VAL A 72 0.10 -4.78 -5.35
C VAL A 72 -1.14 -5.67 -5.28
N CYS A 73 -1.63 -5.97 -4.08
CA CYS A 73 -2.80 -6.82 -3.91
C CYS A 73 -4.00 -6.35 -4.75
N PRO A 74 -4.78 -7.29 -5.32
CA PRO A 74 -6.00 -6.96 -6.04
C PRO A 74 -6.98 -6.13 -5.20
N SER A 75 -7.88 -5.40 -5.87
CA SER A 75 -8.92 -4.63 -5.20
C SER A 75 -9.68 -5.45 -4.16
N PHE A 76 -9.87 -4.87 -2.98
CA PHE A 76 -10.50 -5.51 -1.82
C PHE A 76 -9.77 -6.73 -1.24
N MET A 77 -8.49 -6.91 -1.58
CA MET A 77 -7.62 -7.90 -0.94
C MET A 77 -6.44 -7.21 -0.24
N TYR A 78 -5.95 -7.85 0.82
CA TYR A 78 -4.81 -7.37 1.58
C TYR A 78 -3.98 -8.51 2.17
N GLY A 79 -2.80 -8.17 2.66
CA GLY A 79 -1.90 -9.08 3.38
C GLY A 79 -0.56 -9.28 2.68
N ASP A 80 0.36 -9.91 3.40
CA ASP A 80 1.74 -10.06 2.96
C ASP A 80 1.91 -11.28 2.03
N GLU A 81 2.76 -11.12 1.01
CA GLU A 81 3.26 -12.13 0.05
C GLU A 81 2.25 -12.81 -0.88
N ILE A 82 1.00 -13.02 -0.44
CA ILE A 82 0.00 -13.81 -1.18
C ILE A 82 -1.40 -13.20 -1.25
N CYS A 83 -1.63 -12.03 -0.65
CA CYS A 83 -2.91 -11.31 -0.71
C CYS A 83 -4.13 -12.18 -0.38
N ASN A 84 -4.09 -12.97 0.70
CA ASN A 84 -5.11 -13.98 1.00
C ASN A 84 -6.27 -13.49 1.89
N ARG A 85 -6.31 -12.20 2.24
CA ARG A 85 -7.34 -11.64 3.12
C ARG A 85 -8.25 -10.70 2.35
N THR A 86 -9.55 -10.85 2.54
CA THR A 86 -10.55 -9.94 1.96
C THR A 86 -10.81 -8.78 2.90
N CYS A 87 -10.84 -7.57 2.37
CA CYS A 87 -11.17 -6.38 3.15
C CYS A 87 -12.63 -6.45 3.65
N PRO A 88 -12.92 -6.10 4.91
CA PRO A 88 -14.27 -6.14 5.48
C PRO A 88 -15.14 -4.94 5.06
N CYS A 89 -14.85 -4.34 3.90
CA CYS A 89 -15.38 -3.07 3.47
C CYS A 89 -16.65 -3.23 2.61
N SER A 90 -17.58 -2.29 2.72
CA SER A 90 -18.70 -2.14 1.79
C SER A 90 -18.18 -1.79 0.40
N ALA A 91 -18.54 -2.57 -0.62
CA ALA A 91 -18.12 -2.31 -1.99
C ALA A 91 -18.65 -0.95 -2.52
N ASP A 92 -19.84 -0.56 -2.08
CA ASP A 92 -20.52 0.64 -2.56
C ASP A 92 -20.02 1.92 -1.87
N ASN A 93 -19.56 1.82 -0.62
CA ASN A 93 -19.31 2.96 0.25
C ASN A 93 -17.84 3.15 0.62
N THR A 94 -16.95 2.35 0.03
CA THR A 94 -15.51 2.43 0.26
C THR A 94 -14.84 3.17 -0.88
N GLN A 95 -13.97 4.12 -0.54
CA GLN A 95 -13.12 4.83 -1.49
C GLN A 95 -11.93 3.96 -1.90
N PHE A 96 -11.21 3.41 -0.92
CA PHE A 96 -10.17 2.41 -1.14
C PHE A 96 -9.98 1.52 0.09
N CYS A 97 -9.46 0.31 -0.14
CA CYS A 97 -8.97 -0.56 0.93
C CYS A 97 -7.45 -0.53 0.95
N ASP A 98 -6.87 -0.41 2.13
CA ASP A 98 -5.42 -0.56 2.34
C ASP A 98 -4.98 -2.01 2.08
N ASN A 99 -4.08 -2.19 1.13
CA ASN A 99 -3.56 -3.48 0.70
C ASN A 99 -2.66 -4.16 1.75
N VAL A 100 -2.19 -3.44 2.78
CA VAL A 100 -1.34 -3.98 3.84
C VAL A 100 -2.18 -4.50 5.00
N ASN A 101 -3.06 -3.66 5.54
CA ASN A 101 -3.74 -3.92 6.81
C ASN A 101 -5.26 -4.10 6.69
N GLY A 102 -5.83 -3.91 5.49
CA GLY A 102 -7.25 -4.10 5.23
C GLY A 102 -8.15 -2.99 5.80
N ILE A 103 -7.59 -1.85 6.19
CA ILE A 103 -8.36 -0.69 6.66
C ILE A 103 -9.17 -0.11 5.49
N CYS A 104 -10.46 0.12 5.75
CA CYS A 104 -11.38 0.71 4.80
C CYS A 104 -11.37 2.24 4.92
N PHE A 105 -11.08 2.92 3.82
CA PHE A 105 -11.25 4.36 3.72
C PHE A 105 -12.61 4.66 3.10
N CYS A 106 -13.52 5.20 3.91
CA CYS A 106 -14.92 5.37 3.51
C CYS A 106 -15.11 6.58 2.59
N LYS A 107 -16.10 6.48 1.70
CA LYS A 107 -16.60 7.63 0.95
C LYS A 107 -17.18 8.68 1.92
N PRO A 108 -17.25 9.97 1.52
CA PRO A 108 -17.95 10.99 2.30
C PRO A 108 -19.37 10.52 2.68
N GLY A 109 -19.81 10.86 3.89
CA GLY A 109 -21.10 10.39 4.42
C GLY A 109 -21.10 8.98 5.01
N TRP A 110 -20.01 8.20 4.91
CA TRP A 110 -19.94 6.84 5.46
C TRP A 110 -18.89 6.69 6.56
N VAL A 111 -19.21 5.89 7.57
CA VAL A 111 -18.37 5.60 8.75
C VAL A 111 -18.40 4.12 9.11
N GLY A 112 -17.71 3.78 10.19
CA GLY A 112 -17.57 2.41 10.67
C GLY A 112 -16.38 1.68 10.06
N ARG A 113 -16.00 0.55 10.67
CA ARG A 113 -14.84 -0.25 10.23
C ARG A 113 -14.97 -0.74 8.79
N GLY A 114 -16.20 -1.03 8.35
CA GLY A 114 -16.50 -1.54 7.01
C GLY A 114 -17.20 -0.52 6.11
N CYS A 115 -17.26 0.76 6.46
CA CYS A 115 -17.97 1.78 5.68
C CYS A 115 -19.46 1.47 5.42
N SER A 116 -20.08 0.69 6.30
CA SER A 116 -21.49 0.28 6.19
C SER A 116 -22.43 1.18 6.98
N GLU A 117 -21.89 2.08 7.80
CA GLU A 117 -22.69 2.95 8.66
C GLU A 117 -22.82 4.33 8.02
N ASP A 118 -24.06 4.79 7.91
CA ASP A 118 -24.35 6.14 7.47
C ASP A 118 -23.99 7.16 8.55
N ARG A 119 -23.32 8.25 8.17
CA ARG A 119 -22.97 9.32 9.09
C ARG A 119 -24.16 10.23 9.26
N ASP A 120 -24.73 10.25 10.46
CA ASP A 120 -25.79 11.18 10.78
C ASP A 120 -25.26 12.61 10.95
N GLU A 121 -25.18 13.37 9.86
CA GLU A 121 -24.71 14.76 9.87
C GLU A 121 -25.66 15.69 10.63
N CYS A 122 -26.94 15.32 10.77
CA CYS A 122 -27.95 16.10 11.48
C CYS A 122 -27.74 16.12 13.00
N ARG A 123 -26.84 15.29 13.55
CA ARG A 123 -26.37 15.42 14.94
C ARG A 123 -25.63 16.73 15.19
N ASN A 124 -25.11 17.37 14.15
CA ASN A 124 -24.56 18.71 14.24
C ASN A 124 -25.70 19.75 14.06
N PRO A 125 -26.06 20.52 15.10
CA PRO A 125 -27.16 21.49 15.01
C PRO A 125 -26.86 22.68 14.08
N ARG A 126 -25.61 22.82 13.62
CA ARG A 126 -25.19 23.86 12.66
C ARG A 126 -25.08 23.34 11.23
N MET A 127 -25.53 22.12 10.96
CA MET A 127 -25.37 21.51 9.64
C MET A 127 -26.23 22.17 8.56
N CYS A 128 -27.43 22.63 8.94
CA CYS A 128 -28.39 23.28 8.07
C CYS A 128 -28.55 24.77 8.40
N PRO A 129 -28.96 25.60 7.44
CA PRO A 129 -29.22 27.03 7.67
C PRO A 129 -30.39 27.23 8.64
N ARG A 130 -30.53 28.45 9.16
CA ARG A 130 -31.73 28.82 9.94
C ARG A 130 -32.98 28.67 9.08
N ASN A 131 -34.12 28.44 9.74
CA ASN A 131 -35.43 28.20 9.11
C ASN A 131 -35.45 26.96 8.20
N SER A 132 -34.71 25.91 8.57
CA SER A 132 -34.75 24.62 7.89
C SER A 132 -34.62 23.46 8.87
N ASP A 133 -35.18 22.32 8.47
CA ASP A 133 -35.01 21.04 9.14
C ASP A 133 -33.93 20.22 8.43
N CYS A 134 -33.07 19.59 9.23
CA CYS A 134 -32.07 18.65 8.71
C CYS A 134 -32.67 17.26 8.58
N ILE A 135 -32.49 16.65 7.41
CA ILE A 135 -32.95 15.30 7.08
C ILE A 135 -31.73 14.44 6.75
N ASN A 136 -31.47 13.43 7.58
CA ASN A 136 -30.40 12.48 7.34
C ASN A 136 -30.77 11.49 6.23
N VAL A 137 -29.91 11.28 5.24
CA VAL A 137 -30.15 10.41 4.09
C VAL A 137 -28.87 9.66 3.74
N ALA A 138 -28.93 8.34 3.52
CA ALA A 138 -27.73 7.53 3.25
C ALA A 138 -26.65 8.21 2.36
N GLY A 139 -25.48 8.47 2.96
CA GLY A 139 -24.30 9.11 2.37
C GLY A 139 -24.32 10.63 2.34
N LYS A 140 -25.34 11.30 2.89
CA LYS A 140 -25.50 12.76 2.87
C LYS A 140 -26.57 13.28 3.85
N TYR A 141 -26.85 14.56 3.76
CA TYR A 141 -27.98 15.19 4.41
C TYR A 141 -28.69 16.13 3.45
N LEU A 142 -29.94 16.44 3.75
CA LEU A 142 -30.74 17.44 3.06
C LEU A 142 -31.21 18.47 4.09
N CYS A 143 -31.30 19.73 3.68
CA CYS A 143 -31.92 20.78 4.48
C CYS A 143 -33.23 21.18 3.79
N GLU A 144 -34.36 20.95 4.46
CA GLU A 144 -35.69 21.33 3.97
C GLU A 144 -36.11 22.63 4.65
N CYS A 145 -36.34 23.69 3.86
CA CYS A 145 -36.78 24.96 4.41
C CYS A 145 -38.17 24.83 5.04
N HIS A 146 -38.38 25.51 6.17
CA HIS A 146 -39.68 25.58 6.82
C HIS A 146 -40.72 26.23 5.90
N SER A 147 -42.00 25.94 6.13
CA SER A 147 -43.11 26.52 5.36
C SER A 147 -43.03 28.04 5.27
N GLY A 148 -43.04 28.57 4.05
CA GLY A 148 -42.93 30.01 3.77
C GLY A 148 -41.52 30.51 3.45
N TYR A 149 -40.50 29.65 3.54
CA TYR A 149 -39.12 29.95 3.16
C TYR A 149 -38.70 29.19 1.90
N VAL A 150 -37.78 29.76 1.12
CA VAL A 150 -37.22 29.13 -0.09
C VAL A 150 -35.70 29.10 0.01
N MET A 151 -35.10 28.01 -0.47
CA MET A 151 -33.64 27.87 -0.49
C MET A 151 -33.04 28.81 -1.53
N ASN A 152 -32.29 29.82 -1.09
CA ASN A 152 -31.46 30.66 -1.95
C ASN A 152 -30.16 29.92 -2.28
N ARG A 153 -29.91 29.66 -3.58
CA ARG A 153 -28.75 28.90 -4.06
C ARG A 153 -27.44 29.68 -4.07
N GLU A 154 -27.49 31.00 -3.98
CA GLU A 154 -26.29 31.85 -3.92
C GLU A 154 -25.79 31.97 -2.47
N THR A 155 -26.72 32.11 -1.51
CA THR A 155 -26.39 32.27 -0.09
C THR A 155 -26.44 30.97 0.72
N ASN A 156 -27.07 29.92 0.18
CA ASN A 156 -27.40 28.66 0.88
C ASN A 156 -28.21 28.87 2.18
N LEU A 157 -29.10 29.86 2.19
CA LEU A 157 -30.00 30.18 3.30
C LEU A 157 -31.46 29.94 2.90
N CYS A 158 -32.30 29.66 3.89
CA CYS A 158 -33.75 29.63 3.73
C CYS A 158 -34.32 31.01 4.10
N GLU A 159 -34.80 31.74 3.10
CA GLU A 159 -35.33 33.11 3.18
C GLU A 159 -36.63 33.31 2.41
#